data_AF-A0A2M7A5R1-F1
#
_entry.id   AF-A0A2M7A5R1-F1
#
_cell.length_a   1.000
_cell.length_b   1.000
_cell.length_c   1.000
_cell.angle_alpha   90.00
_cell.angle_beta   90.00
_cell.angle_gamma   90.00
#
_symmetry.space_group_name_H-M   'P 1'
#
loop_
_entity.id
_entity.type
_entity.pdbx_description
1 polymer ?
#
loop_
_entity_poly.entity_id
_entity_poly.type
_entity_poly.pdbx_seq_one_letter_code
_entity_poly.pdbx_strand_id
1 'polypeptide(L)'
;MLTNVHNWVLRELLRRKGKEDKDLSIYLYNIAPDSLPMHKDISAKLTHKITLSKELLKKHPKLIFVKYHLMVDNLGHYGLLTCPKGINNNFEKEGYAYIKGRSLIEEVKKFYQEGREWSTVHSPQSVDENSALYLAHTAVEIALDLKLSEEDESITSLFFALQGSLTPQALEEYYQSLAELYNLRPETIREAREAPLKFYGEPKSKEDFFLDKRVKIILRKSKREFTRENIDKAKRLVIKGERLLTDYLPTLEDWVKKIELASIEEEETLSSDEP
;
A
#
# COMPACT_ATOMS: atom_id res chain seq x y z
N MET A 1 0.66 -2.20 1.94
CA MET A 1 1.15 -0.80 1.98
C MET A 1 2.46 -0.69 1.25
N LEU A 2 2.33 -0.42 -0.05
CA LEU A 2 3.38 -0.41 -1.07
C LEU A 2 3.41 0.98 -1.72
N THR A 3 3.38 2.04 -0.92
CA THR A 3 3.06 3.41 -1.35
C THR A 3 3.95 3.93 -2.48
N ASN A 4 5.26 3.66 -2.42
CA ASN A 4 6.19 4.05 -3.48
C ASN A 4 6.02 3.16 -4.71
N VAL A 5 5.89 1.86 -4.49
CA VAL A 5 5.67 0.88 -5.56
C VAL A 5 4.40 1.19 -6.36
N HIS A 6 3.28 1.51 -5.70
CA HIS A 6 2.05 1.91 -6.38
C HIS A 6 2.27 3.11 -7.29
N ASN A 7 2.95 4.15 -6.80
CA ASN A 7 3.20 5.36 -7.57
C ASN A 7 4.20 5.14 -8.70
N TRP A 8 5.23 4.32 -8.48
CA TRP A 8 6.17 3.94 -9.52
C TRP A 8 5.50 3.15 -10.64
N VAL A 9 4.70 2.13 -10.29
CA VAL A 9 3.94 1.35 -11.29
C VAL A 9 3.00 2.25 -12.08
N LEU A 10 2.27 3.15 -11.40
CA LEU A 10 1.40 4.12 -12.07
C LEU A 10 2.19 5.02 -13.03
N ARG A 11 3.31 5.58 -12.58
CA ARG A 11 4.12 6.47 -13.41
C ARG A 11 4.69 5.76 -14.64
N GLU A 12 5.18 4.53 -14.48
CA GLU A 12 5.65 3.73 -15.62
C GLU A 12 4.51 3.37 -16.58
N LEU A 13 3.32 3.05 -16.07
CA LEU A 13 2.13 2.83 -16.89
C LEU A 13 1.76 4.07 -17.70
N LEU A 14 1.75 5.26 -17.08
CA LEU A 14 1.48 6.53 -17.76
C LEU A 14 2.51 6.81 -18.85
N ARG A 15 3.80 6.61 -18.55
CA ARG A 15 4.91 6.80 -19.49
C ARG A 15 4.76 5.91 -20.72
N ARG A 16 4.42 4.62 -20.54
CA ARG A 16 4.19 3.70 -21.67
C ARG A 16 2.97 4.07 -22.50
N LYS A 17 1.93 4.61 -21.87
CA LYS A 17 0.76 5.18 -22.56
C LYS A 17 1.03 6.56 -23.19
N GLY A 18 2.26 7.06 -23.16
CA GLY A 18 2.63 8.38 -23.69
C GLY A 18 1.96 9.55 -22.97
N LYS A 19 1.47 9.34 -21.74
CA LYS A 19 0.80 10.37 -20.93
C LYS A 19 1.82 11.11 -20.08
N GLU A 20 1.70 12.43 -20.04
CA GLU A 20 2.55 13.27 -19.21
C GLU A 20 2.16 13.20 -17.73
N ASP A 21 3.19 13.21 -16.89
CA ASP A 21 3.08 13.16 -15.44
C ASP A 21 2.84 14.56 -14.83
N LYS A 22 1.73 15.21 -15.20
CA LYS A 22 1.45 16.62 -14.84
C LYS A 22 0.41 16.79 -13.74
N ASP A 23 -0.60 15.93 -13.69
CA ASP A 23 -1.66 16.01 -12.67
C ASP A 23 -1.28 15.18 -11.44
N LEU A 24 -0.68 15.84 -10.44
CA LEU A 24 -0.30 15.19 -9.19
C LEU A 24 -1.49 14.55 -8.46
N SER A 25 -2.72 15.01 -8.67
CA SER A 25 -3.89 14.46 -7.96
C SER A 25 -4.10 12.98 -8.25
N ILE A 26 -3.70 12.48 -9.41
CA ILE A 26 -3.85 11.05 -9.78
C ILE A 26 -3.11 10.11 -8.82
N TYR A 27 -1.94 10.53 -8.32
CA TYR A 27 -1.19 9.76 -7.33
C TYR A 27 -1.85 9.78 -5.96
N LEU A 28 -2.56 10.86 -5.63
CA LEU A 28 -3.35 10.90 -4.39
C LEU A 28 -4.47 9.85 -4.43
N TYR A 29 -5.19 9.73 -5.56
CA TYR A 29 -6.16 8.64 -5.76
C TYR A 29 -5.49 7.27 -5.68
N ASN A 30 -4.33 7.11 -6.31
CA ASN A 30 -3.59 5.85 -6.37
C ASN A 30 -3.06 5.38 -5.01
N ILE A 31 -2.86 6.25 -4.02
CA ILE A 31 -2.43 5.83 -2.66
C ILE A 31 -3.55 5.90 -1.62
N ALA A 32 -4.77 6.28 -2.04
CA ALA A 32 -5.91 6.41 -1.15
C ALA A 32 -6.22 5.09 -0.40
N PRO A 33 -6.29 3.91 -1.05
CA PRO A 33 -6.69 2.68 -0.35
C PRO A 33 -5.74 2.26 0.78
N ASP A 34 -4.48 2.67 0.70
CA ASP A 34 -3.44 2.44 1.72
C ASP A 34 -3.54 3.42 2.90
N SER A 35 -3.91 4.68 2.61
CA SER A 35 -3.98 5.75 3.63
C SER A 35 -5.30 5.77 4.39
N LEU A 36 -6.42 5.50 3.71
CA LEU A 36 -7.76 5.57 4.30
C LEU A 36 -7.94 4.65 5.53
N PRO A 37 -7.43 3.40 5.58
CA PRO A 37 -7.58 2.52 6.73
C PRO A 37 -6.84 2.96 8.00
N MET A 38 -6.09 4.07 7.96
CA MET A 38 -5.57 4.72 9.16
C MET A 38 -6.68 5.40 9.96
N HIS A 39 -7.81 5.71 9.34
CA HIS A 39 -9.02 6.19 10.00
C HIS A 39 -9.77 5.05 10.69
N LYS A 40 -10.24 5.27 11.93
CA LYS A 40 -10.92 4.24 12.74
C LYS A 40 -12.18 3.65 12.09
N ASP A 41 -12.87 4.45 11.27
CA ASP A 41 -14.14 4.08 10.64
C ASP A 41 -13.96 3.44 9.26
N ILE A 42 -12.73 3.36 8.75
CA ILE A 42 -12.42 2.77 7.45
C ILE A 42 -11.58 1.51 7.67
N SER A 43 -12.09 0.37 7.23
CA SER A 43 -11.33 -0.89 7.27
C SER A 43 -10.57 -1.11 5.96
N ALA A 44 -9.45 -1.84 6.01
CA ALA A 44 -8.77 -2.31 4.79
C ALA A 44 -9.71 -3.15 3.90
N LYS A 45 -10.60 -3.93 4.50
CA LYS A 45 -11.62 -4.70 3.76
C LYS A 45 -12.58 -3.80 2.97
N LEU A 46 -12.91 -2.62 3.48
CA LEU A 46 -13.73 -1.64 2.75
C LEU A 46 -12.99 -1.10 1.54
N THR A 47 -11.71 -0.76 1.70
CA THR A 47 -10.92 -0.16 0.61
C THR A 47 -10.60 -1.13 -0.53
N HIS A 48 -10.66 -2.44 -0.27
CA HIS A 48 -10.35 -3.49 -1.25
C HIS A 48 -11.59 -4.15 -1.88
N LYS A 49 -12.80 -3.72 -1.50
CA LYS A 49 -14.08 -4.27 -2.01
C LYS A 49 -14.85 -3.22 -2.81
N ILE A 50 -14.20 -2.65 -3.82
CA ILE A 50 -14.84 -1.66 -4.68
C ILE A 50 -15.33 -2.29 -5.99
N THR A 51 -16.46 -1.80 -6.46
CA THR A 51 -16.93 -2.02 -7.82
C THR A 51 -17.02 -0.64 -8.48
N LEU A 52 -16.23 -0.41 -9.51
CA LEU A 52 -16.28 0.82 -10.28
C LEU A 52 -17.29 0.65 -11.42
N SER A 53 -18.47 1.27 -11.28
CA SER A 53 -19.47 1.26 -12.36
C SER A 53 -19.05 2.23 -13.48
N LYS A 54 -19.60 2.01 -14.69
CA LYS A 54 -19.34 2.89 -15.84
C LYS A 54 -19.83 4.32 -15.54
N GLU A 55 -20.99 4.46 -14.89
CA GLU A 55 -21.55 5.76 -14.50
C GLU A 55 -20.66 6.48 -13.49
N LEU A 56 -20.13 5.75 -12.50
CA LEU A 56 -19.26 6.32 -11.49
C LEU A 56 -17.93 6.80 -12.11
N LEU A 57 -17.35 6.04 -13.05
CA LEU A 57 -16.15 6.44 -13.78
C LEU A 57 -16.40 7.60 -14.76
N LYS A 58 -17.59 7.69 -15.37
CA LYS A 58 -17.96 8.86 -16.18
C LYS A 58 -18.04 10.13 -15.33
N LYS A 59 -18.55 10.03 -14.10
CA LYS A 59 -18.66 11.15 -13.16
C LYS A 59 -17.30 11.51 -12.53
N HIS A 60 -16.52 10.50 -12.16
CA HIS A 60 -15.25 10.63 -11.43
C HIS A 60 -14.15 9.80 -12.10
N PRO A 61 -13.59 10.25 -13.24
CA PRO A 61 -12.65 9.45 -14.03
C PRO A 61 -11.37 9.09 -13.28
N LYS A 62 -10.92 9.93 -12.32
CA LYS A 62 -9.73 9.66 -11.50
C LYS A 62 -9.88 8.46 -10.56
N LEU A 63 -11.09 7.94 -10.35
CA LEU A 63 -11.28 6.69 -9.59
C LEU A 63 -10.64 5.48 -10.27
N ILE A 64 -10.32 5.56 -11.57
CA ILE A 64 -9.55 4.50 -12.24
C ILE A 64 -8.18 4.28 -11.59
N PHE A 65 -7.57 5.32 -11.00
CA PHE A 65 -6.28 5.19 -10.33
C PHE A 65 -6.39 4.40 -9.01
N VAL A 66 -7.56 4.41 -8.37
CA VAL A 66 -7.86 3.51 -7.24
C VAL A 66 -7.90 2.05 -7.70
N LYS A 67 -8.36 1.78 -8.93
CA LYS A 67 -8.34 0.44 -9.51
C LYS A 67 -6.92 -0.06 -9.74
N TYR A 68 -6.05 0.78 -10.31
CA TYR A 68 -4.66 0.43 -10.54
C TYR A 68 -3.93 0.11 -9.24
N HIS A 69 -4.19 0.86 -8.16
CA HIS A 69 -3.73 0.50 -6.83
C HIS A 69 -4.11 -0.94 -6.46
N LEU A 70 -5.39 -1.30 -6.59
CA LEU A 70 -5.87 -2.63 -6.24
C LEU A 70 -5.28 -3.73 -7.12
N MET A 71 -5.00 -3.45 -8.40
CA MET A 71 -4.28 -4.41 -9.25
C MET A 71 -2.86 -4.66 -8.75
N VAL A 72 -2.15 -3.62 -8.34
CA VAL A 72 -0.81 -3.74 -7.73
C VAL A 72 -0.87 -4.52 -6.42
N ASP A 73 -1.82 -4.22 -5.55
CA ASP A 73 -2.03 -4.98 -4.31
C ASP A 73 -2.35 -6.45 -4.59
N ASN A 74 -3.22 -6.73 -5.57
CA ASN A 74 -3.56 -8.11 -5.94
C ASN A 74 -2.34 -8.85 -6.49
N LEU A 75 -1.47 -8.21 -7.27
CA LEU A 75 -0.23 -8.81 -7.74
C LEU A 75 0.75 -9.04 -6.58
N GLY A 76 0.86 -8.08 -5.66
CA GLY A 76 1.68 -8.18 -4.46
C GLY A 76 1.21 -9.27 -3.48
N HIS A 77 -0.09 -9.50 -3.39
CA HIS A 77 -0.70 -10.44 -2.44
C HIS A 77 -1.00 -11.81 -3.05
N TYR A 78 -1.55 -11.87 -4.26
CA TYR A 78 -2.02 -13.11 -4.88
C TYR A 78 -1.25 -13.51 -6.15
N GLY A 79 -0.42 -12.61 -6.71
CA GLY A 79 0.25 -12.84 -7.99
C GLY A 79 -0.68 -12.72 -9.20
N LEU A 80 -1.90 -12.22 -8.99
CA LEU A 80 -2.97 -12.12 -9.97
C LEU A 80 -3.51 -10.68 -10.00
N LEU A 81 -4.10 -10.24 -11.11
CA LEU A 81 -4.69 -8.89 -11.21
C LEU A 81 -5.98 -8.73 -10.38
N THR A 82 -6.65 -9.84 -10.08
CA THR A 82 -7.89 -9.87 -9.30
C THR A 82 -7.71 -10.71 -8.05
N CYS A 83 -8.41 -10.32 -6.97
CA CYS A 83 -8.45 -11.08 -5.73
C CYS A 83 -9.26 -12.38 -5.93
N PRO A 84 -8.67 -13.57 -5.76
CA PRO A 84 -9.40 -14.83 -5.89
C PRO A 84 -10.49 -14.97 -4.81
N LYS A 85 -11.64 -15.51 -5.19
CA LYS A 85 -12.72 -15.79 -4.23
C LYS A 85 -12.29 -16.94 -3.30
N GLY A 86 -12.51 -16.77 -2.00
CA GLY A 86 -12.37 -17.85 -1.02
C GLY A 86 -11.00 -17.99 -0.34
N ILE A 87 -10.00 -17.18 -0.73
CA ILE A 87 -8.72 -17.16 -0.01
C ILE A 87 -8.91 -16.50 1.36
N ASN A 88 -8.74 -17.31 2.40
CA ASN A 88 -8.85 -16.86 3.80
C ASN A 88 -7.55 -17.10 4.57
N ASN A 89 -6.60 -17.84 3.98
CA ASN A 89 -5.30 -18.17 4.60
C ASN A 89 -4.17 -17.42 3.88
N ASN A 90 -3.24 -16.85 4.64
CA ASN A 90 -2.08 -16.14 4.09
C ASN A 90 -1.10 -17.08 3.39
N PHE A 91 -1.12 -18.39 3.67
CA PHE A 91 -0.29 -19.34 2.95
C PHE A 91 -0.76 -19.61 1.52
N GLU A 92 -2.05 -19.36 1.22
CA GLU A 92 -2.62 -19.49 -0.13
C GLU A 92 -2.28 -18.28 -1.03
N LYS A 93 -1.63 -17.27 -0.47
CA LYS A 93 -1.23 -16.04 -1.16
C LYS A 93 0.12 -16.23 -1.84
N GLU A 94 0.10 -16.25 -3.17
CA GLU A 94 1.27 -16.45 -4.03
C GLU A 94 1.82 -15.14 -4.63
N GLY A 95 1.43 -13.99 -4.10
CA GLY A 95 2.00 -12.71 -4.50
C GLY A 95 3.42 -12.52 -3.99
N TYR A 96 4.16 -11.64 -4.66
CA TYR A 96 5.58 -11.42 -4.41
C TYR A 96 5.90 -11.13 -2.94
N ALA A 97 5.09 -10.30 -2.26
CA ALA A 97 5.33 -9.94 -0.86
C ALA A 97 5.17 -11.14 0.09
N TYR A 98 4.22 -12.04 -0.19
CA TYR A 98 4.02 -13.25 0.58
C TYR A 98 5.08 -14.30 0.28
N ILE A 99 5.45 -14.49 -0.99
CA ILE A 99 6.54 -15.41 -1.37
C ILE A 99 7.84 -15.05 -0.64
N LYS A 100 8.26 -13.78 -0.69
CA LYS A 100 9.45 -13.32 0.03
C LYS A 100 9.25 -13.36 1.55
N GLY A 101 8.04 -13.04 2.02
CA GLY A 101 7.69 -13.05 3.45
C GLY A 101 7.82 -14.42 4.11
N ARG A 102 7.59 -15.52 3.38
CA ARG A 102 7.76 -16.89 3.92
C ARG A 102 9.15 -17.13 4.51
N SER A 103 10.20 -16.57 3.91
CA SER A 103 11.58 -16.68 4.41
C SER A 103 11.84 -15.89 5.70
N LEU A 104 10.92 -15.03 6.14
CA LEU A 104 11.04 -14.22 7.36
C LEU A 104 10.17 -14.74 8.52
N ILE A 105 9.41 -15.82 8.36
CA ILE A 105 8.48 -16.32 9.40
C ILE A 105 9.21 -16.55 10.73
N GLU A 106 10.37 -17.22 10.71
CA GLU A 106 11.14 -17.49 11.93
C GLU A 106 11.71 -16.22 12.55
N GLU A 107 12.05 -15.22 11.75
CA GLU A 107 12.51 -13.92 12.23
C GLU A 107 11.37 -13.13 12.88
N VAL A 108 10.15 -13.24 12.36
CA VAL A 108 8.95 -12.70 13.00
C VAL A 108 8.66 -13.42 14.31
N LYS A 109 8.74 -14.75 14.36
CA LYS A 109 8.58 -15.51 15.60
C LYS A 109 9.60 -15.04 16.64
N LYS A 110 10.89 -14.90 16.29
CA LYS A 110 11.93 -14.31 17.16
C LYS A 110 11.59 -12.89 17.61
N PHE A 111 11.12 -12.05 16.70
CA PHE A 111 10.67 -10.70 17.05
C PHE A 111 9.59 -10.72 18.14
N TYR A 112 8.57 -11.58 18.03
CA TYR A 112 7.55 -11.80 19.08
C TYR A 112 8.15 -12.27 20.40
N GLN A 113 9.19 -13.09 20.32
CA GLN A 113 9.91 -13.65 21.45
C GLN A 113 10.83 -12.65 22.18
N GLU A 114 11.42 -11.69 21.47
CA GLU A 114 12.37 -10.72 22.05
C GLU A 114 11.70 -9.56 22.80
N GLY A 115 10.39 -9.34 22.65
CA GLY A 115 9.66 -8.25 23.35
C GLY A 115 9.15 -8.63 24.73
N ARG A 116 9.73 -9.66 25.36
CA ARG A 116 9.15 -10.42 26.48
C ARG A 116 9.69 -10.04 27.87
N GLU A 117 10.53 -9.01 27.99
CA GLU A 117 11.11 -8.64 29.29
C GLU A 117 10.22 -7.72 30.15
N TRP A 118 9.09 -7.18 29.65
CA TRP A 118 8.31 -6.16 30.39
C TRP A 118 6.79 -6.39 30.56
N SER A 119 6.16 -7.37 29.90
CA SER A 119 4.69 -7.55 30.00
C SER A 119 4.29 -8.54 31.10
N THR A 120 4.00 -8.03 32.29
CA THR A 120 3.52 -8.80 33.45
C THR A 120 2.01 -9.12 33.44
N VAL A 121 1.28 -8.79 32.38
CA VAL A 121 -0.21 -8.83 32.42
C VAL A 121 -0.86 -9.74 31.38
N HIS A 122 -0.15 -10.22 30.34
CA HIS A 122 -0.78 -11.06 29.31
C HIS A 122 0.09 -12.27 28.93
N SER A 123 -0.50 -13.46 29.07
CA SER A 123 0.05 -14.78 28.72
C SER A 123 0.79 -14.78 27.36
N PRO A 124 1.87 -15.55 27.19
CA PRO A 124 2.67 -15.58 25.97
C PRO A 124 1.81 -15.95 24.76
N GLN A 125 1.43 -14.95 23.95
CA GLN A 125 0.87 -15.21 22.63
C GLN A 125 2.03 -15.55 21.71
N SER A 126 2.35 -16.85 21.58
CA SER A 126 3.03 -17.34 20.40
C SER A 126 2.25 -16.85 19.18
N VAL A 127 2.93 -16.16 18.27
CA VAL A 127 2.31 -15.81 16.99
C VAL A 127 2.16 -17.09 16.18
N ASP A 128 0.94 -17.39 15.74
CA ASP A 128 0.70 -18.51 14.82
C ASP A 128 1.37 -18.22 13.47
N GLU A 129 1.65 -19.27 12.69
CA GLU A 129 2.41 -19.10 11.44
C GLU A 129 1.72 -18.20 10.42
N ASN A 130 0.39 -18.23 10.39
CA ASN A 130 -0.40 -17.43 9.46
C ASN A 130 -0.33 -15.94 9.83
N SER A 131 -0.37 -15.61 11.12
CA SER A 131 -0.10 -14.26 11.64
C SER A 131 1.37 -13.85 11.48
N ALA A 132 2.31 -14.78 11.61
CA ALA A 132 3.73 -14.51 11.41
C ALA A 132 4.02 -14.14 9.95
N LEU A 133 3.46 -14.90 9.00
CA LEU A 133 3.51 -14.59 7.57
C LEU A 133 2.80 -13.27 7.24
N TYR A 134 1.70 -12.97 7.93
CA TYR A 134 1.06 -11.66 7.82
C TYR A 134 1.99 -10.52 8.28
N LEU A 135 2.76 -10.67 9.34
CA LEU A 135 3.68 -9.60 9.70
C LEU A 135 4.90 -9.55 8.76
N ALA A 136 5.36 -10.71 8.30
CA ALA A 136 6.48 -10.84 7.37
C ALA A 136 6.22 -10.17 6.02
N HIS A 137 5.05 -10.36 5.40
CA HIS A 137 4.75 -9.67 4.13
C HIS A 137 4.72 -8.16 4.34
N THR A 138 4.21 -7.65 5.47
CA THR A 138 4.22 -6.21 5.75
C THR A 138 5.66 -5.68 5.86
N ALA A 139 6.59 -6.45 6.45
CA ALA A 139 8.00 -6.06 6.49
C ALA A 139 8.62 -6.05 5.09
N VAL A 140 8.28 -7.01 4.24
CA VAL A 140 8.69 -7.06 2.83
C VAL A 140 8.15 -5.87 2.03
N GLU A 141 6.88 -5.49 2.22
CA GLU A 141 6.29 -4.34 1.54
C GLU A 141 7.02 -3.02 1.88
N ILE A 142 7.32 -2.80 3.17
CA ILE A 142 8.09 -1.64 3.60
C ILE A 142 9.51 -1.67 3.02
N ALA A 143 10.13 -2.85 3.01
CA ALA A 143 11.47 -3.03 2.45
C ALA A 143 11.51 -2.75 0.94
N LEU A 144 10.45 -3.13 0.22
CA LEU A 144 10.32 -2.89 -1.21
C LEU A 144 10.17 -1.39 -1.51
N ASP A 145 9.35 -0.67 -0.75
CA ASP A 145 9.24 0.78 -0.87
C ASP A 145 10.55 1.52 -0.53
N LEU A 146 11.28 1.03 0.48
CA LEU A 146 12.60 1.56 0.86
C LEU A 146 13.59 1.38 -0.29
N LYS A 147 13.74 0.15 -0.79
CA LYS A 147 14.68 -0.15 -1.87
C LYS A 147 14.41 0.68 -3.12
N LEU A 148 13.13 0.80 -3.48
CA LEU A 148 12.72 1.64 -4.59
C LEU A 148 13.02 3.14 -4.36
N SER A 149 12.94 3.62 -3.11
CA SER A 149 13.27 5.02 -2.77
C SER A 149 14.76 5.35 -2.85
N GLU A 150 15.62 4.34 -2.69
CA GLU A 150 17.07 4.46 -2.79
C GLU A 150 17.52 4.49 -4.26
N GLU A 151 16.86 3.74 -5.12
CA GLU A 151 17.13 3.72 -6.56
C GLU A 151 16.44 4.87 -7.31
N ASP A 152 15.26 5.30 -6.84
CA ASP A 152 14.49 6.38 -7.44
C ASP A 152 13.97 7.38 -6.40
N GLU A 153 14.80 8.39 -6.16
CA GLU A 153 14.51 9.47 -5.24
C GLU A 153 13.28 10.31 -5.62
N SER A 154 12.94 10.35 -6.91
CA SER A 154 11.86 11.19 -7.43
C SER A 154 10.48 10.68 -7.02
N ILE A 155 10.31 9.35 -6.85
CA ILE A 155 9.06 8.75 -6.35
C ILE A 155 8.78 9.14 -4.90
N THR A 156 9.81 9.19 -4.07
CA THR A 156 9.63 9.62 -2.68
C THR A 156 9.37 11.12 -2.60
N SER A 157 10.02 11.90 -3.46
CA SER A 157 9.74 13.33 -3.60
C SER A 157 8.30 13.62 -4.03
N LEU A 158 7.73 12.76 -4.89
CA LEU A 158 6.33 12.84 -5.31
C LEU A 158 5.38 12.76 -4.11
N PHE A 159 5.59 11.81 -3.19
CA PHE A 159 4.78 11.69 -1.97
C PHE A 159 4.79 12.98 -1.14
N PHE A 160 5.95 13.63 -1.02
CA PHE A 160 6.06 14.91 -0.32
C PHE A 160 5.38 16.06 -1.07
N ALA A 161 5.53 16.12 -2.39
CA ALA A 161 4.86 17.13 -3.22
C ALA A 161 3.32 17.05 -3.12
N LEU A 162 2.75 15.85 -3.02
CA LEU A 162 1.31 15.65 -2.84
C LEU A 162 0.74 16.30 -1.58
N GLN A 163 1.56 16.55 -0.56
CA GLN A 163 1.08 17.16 0.67
C GLN A 163 0.84 18.67 0.54
N GLY A 164 1.56 19.36 -0.36
CA GLY A 164 1.55 20.82 -0.46
C GLY A 164 1.15 21.41 -1.83
N SER A 165 1.13 20.61 -2.90
CA SER A 165 0.98 21.14 -4.26
C SER A 165 -0.43 21.04 -4.86
N LEU A 166 -1.41 20.49 -4.13
CA LEU A 166 -2.77 20.31 -4.64
C LEU A 166 -3.65 21.54 -4.38
N THR A 167 -4.44 21.93 -5.38
CA THR A 167 -5.40 23.04 -5.26
C THR A 167 -6.58 22.64 -4.36
N PRO A 168 -7.26 23.61 -3.72
CA PRO A 168 -8.48 23.33 -2.95
C PRO A 168 -9.56 22.61 -3.76
N GLN A 169 -9.69 22.95 -5.05
CA GLN A 169 -10.65 22.31 -5.96
C GLN A 169 -10.31 20.84 -6.23
N ALA A 170 -9.03 20.52 -6.47
CA ALA A 170 -8.59 19.13 -6.67
C ALA A 170 -8.78 18.29 -5.40
N LEU A 171 -8.58 18.88 -4.22
CA LEU A 171 -8.84 18.20 -2.95
C LEU A 171 -10.34 17.95 -2.74
N GLU A 172 -11.20 18.91 -3.08
CA GLU A 172 -12.65 18.74 -2.94
C GLU A 172 -13.19 17.69 -3.93
N GLU A 173 -12.70 17.68 -5.18
CA GLU A 173 -12.97 16.60 -6.13
C GLU A 173 -12.58 15.24 -5.53
N TYR A 174 -11.36 15.12 -4.99
CA TYR A 174 -10.87 13.92 -4.34
C TYR A 174 -11.76 13.44 -3.18
N TYR A 175 -12.17 14.35 -2.30
CA TYR A 175 -13.03 14.00 -1.16
C TYR A 175 -14.40 13.51 -1.62
N GLN A 176 -15.01 14.19 -2.60
CA GLN A 176 -16.33 13.82 -3.12
C GLN A 176 -16.30 12.49 -3.88
N SER A 177 -15.32 12.30 -4.77
CA SER A 177 -15.20 11.07 -5.55
C SER A 177 -15.01 9.84 -4.66
N LEU A 178 -14.13 9.91 -3.65
CA LEU A 178 -13.88 8.78 -2.77
C LEU A 178 -15.03 8.55 -1.77
N ALA A 179 -15.68 9.62 -1.31
CA ALA A 179 -16.87 9.51 -0.48
C ALA A 179 -17.97 8.73 -1.22
N GLU A 180 -18.20 9.05 -2.49
CA GLU A 180 -19.15 8.33 -3.33
C GLU A 180 -18.71 6.88 -3.61
N LEU A 181 -17.42 6.65 -3.92
CA LEU A 181 -16.88 5.30 -4.14
C LEU A 181 -17.08 4.37 -2.94
N TYR A 182 -16.79 4.86 -1.73
CA TYR A 182 -16.82 4.05 -0.51
C TYR A 182 -18.14 4.16 0.26
N ASN A 183 -19.11 4.92 -0.25
CA ASN A 183 -20.36 5.25 0.44
C ASN A 183 -20.09 5.83 1.85
N LEU A 184 -19.21 6.83 1.91
CA LEU A 184 -18.81 7.56 3.11
C LEU A 184 -19.17 9.04 2.97
N ARG A 185 -18.99 9.81 4.04
CA ARG A 185 -19.10 11.28 3.97
C ARG A 185 -17.76 11.89 3.53
N PRO A 186 -17.74 12.99 2.74
CA PRO A 186 -16.50 13.69 2.37
C PRO A 186 -15.63 14.08 3.57
N GLU A 187 -16.25 14.44 4.70
CA GLU A 187 -15.55 14.76 5.95
C GLU A 187 -14.73 13.57 6.46
N THR A 188 -15.28 12.35 6.35
CA THR A 188 -14.57 11.13 6.75
C THR A 188 -13.35 10.87 5.86
N ILE A 189 -13.44 11.15 4.56
CA ILE A 189 -12.29 11.05 3.64
C ILE A 189 -11.24 12.10 3.97
N ARG A 190 -11.66 13.33 4.29
CA ARG A 190 -10.78 14.43 4.70
C ARG A 190 -10.02 14.08 5.98
N GLU A 191 -10.72 13.60 7.01
CA GLU A 191 -10.11 13.13 8.26
C GLU A 191 -9.15 11.97 8.02
N ALA A 192 -9.52 11.03 7.15
CA ALA A 192 -8.70 9.88 6.80
C ALA A 192 -7.40 10.26 6.06
N ARG A 193 -7.43 11.29 5.18
CA ARG A 193 -6.23 11.80 4.50
C ARG A 193 -5.18 12.32 5.49
N GLU A 194 -5.61 12.91 6.60
CA GLU A 194 -4.72 13.45 7.63
C GLU A 194 -4.20 12.38 8.60
N ALA A 195 -4.86 11.23 8.67
CA ALA A 195 -4.56 10.19 9.66
C ALA A 195 -3.12 9.63 9.56
N PRO A 196 -2.53 9.38 8.37
CA PRO A 196 -1.14 8.98 8.26
C PRO A 196 -0.17 9.99 8.89
N LEU A 197 -0.37 11.29 8.66
CA LEU A 197 0.48 12.33 9.24
C LEU A 197 0.35 12.38 10.76
N LYS A 198 -0.87 12.25 11.30
CA LYS A 198 -1.11 12.16 12.75
C LYS A 198 -0.47 10.92 13.37
N PHE A 199 -0.45 9.80 12.65
CA PHE A 199 0.10 8.53 13.14
C PHE A 199 1.64 8.48 13.06
N TYR A 200 2.21 8.87 11.93
CA TYR A 200 3.66 8.81 11.67
C TYR A 200 4.39 10.05 12.19
N GLY A 201 3.73 11.21 12.20
CA GLY A 201 4.32 12.55 12.34
C GLY A 201 5.07 12.99 11.07
N GLU A 202 5.48 14.25 11.01
CA GLU A 202 6.27 14.79 9.89
C GLU A 202 7.64 14.11 9.78
N PRO A 203 7.99 13.51 8.62
CA PRO A 203 9.29 12.89 8.41
C PRO A 203 10.40 13.93 8.21
N LYS A 204 11.57 13.65 8.80
CA LYS A 204 12.76 14.51 8.72
C LYS A 204 13.70 14.12 7.57
N SER A 205 13.62 12.87 7.13
CA SER A 205 14.39 12.31 6.02
C SER A 205 13.68 11.09 5.45
N LYS A 206 14.18 10.54 4.34
CA LYS A 206 13.66 9.29 3.76
C LYS A 206 13.86 8.11 4.71
N GLU A 207 15.04 8.00 5.30
CA GLU A 207 15.35 6.96 6.27
C GLU A 207 14.43 7.04 7.49
N ASP A 208 14.17 8.25 8.00
CA ASP A 208 13.23 8.47 9.09
C ASP A 208 11.80 8.06 8.69
N PHE A 209 11.38 8.35 7.45
CA PHE A 209 10.08 7.91 6.96
C PHE A 209 9.96 6.38 6.91
N PHE A 210 10.89 5.67 6.27
CA PHE A 210 10.77 4.22 6.08
C PHE A 210 11.14 3.41 7.32
N LEU A 211 12.27 3.72 7.95
CA LEU A 211 12.85 2.92 9.02
C LEU A 211 12.41 3.36 10.43
N ASP A 212 12.08 4.63 10.68
CA ASP A 212 11.65 5.08 12.01
C ASP A 212 10.12 5.20 12.13
N LYS A 213 9.47 5.65 11.06
CA LYS A 213 8.02 5.92 11.05
C LYS A 213 7.21 4.76 10.51
N ARG A 214 7.45 4.31 9.28
CA ARG A 214 6.62 3.26 8.66
C ARG A 214 6.70 1.94 9.40
N VAL A 215 7.85 1.59 10.01
CA VAL A 215 7.95 0.40 10.87
C VAL A 215 6.98 0.40 12.06
N LYS A 216 6.44 1.55 12.48
CA LYS A 216 5.38 1.61 13.51
C LYS A 216 4.14 0.82 13.09
N ILE A 217 3.91 0.58 11.80
CA ILE A 217 2.82 -0.28 11.35
C ILE A 217 3.03 -1.74 11.77
N ILE A 218 4.27 -2.22 11.78
CA ILE A 218 4.64 -3.57 12.28
C ILE A 218 4.32 -3.65 13.77
N LEU A 219 4.67 -2.61 14.53
CA LEU A 219 4.37 -2.53 15.97
C LEU A 219 2.86 -2.48 16.25
N ARG A 220 2.11 -1.67 15.48
CA ARG A 220 0.65 -1.59 15.59
C ARG A 220 -0.01 -2.95 15.29
N LYS A 221 0.40 -3.64 14.23
CA LYS A 221 -0.13 -4.96 13.85
C LYS A 221 0.24 -6.06 14.85
N SER A 222 1.41 -5.95 15.48
CA SER A 222 1.86 -6.85 16.54
C SER A 222 1.41 -6.45 17.96
N LYS A 223 0.61 -5.39 18.09
CA LYS A 223 0.11 -4.85 19.38
C LYS A 223 1.24 -4.51 20.37
N ARG A 224 2.33 -3.94 19.87
CA ARG A 224 3.48 -3.51 20.66
C ARG A 224 3.52 -2.01 20.87
N GLU A 225 4.08 -1.61 21.99
CA GLU A 225 4.37 -0.22 22.31
C GLU A 225 5.43 0.37 21.37
N PHE A 226 5.31 1.66 21.06
CA PHE A 226 6.21 2.40 20.18
C PHE A 226 7.47 2.89 20.92
N THR A 227 8.17 1.98 21.59
CA THR A 227 9.46 2.27 22.23
C THR A 227 10.59 2.27 21.21
N ARG A 228 11.71 2.96 21.49
CA ARG A 228 12.88 2.96 20.59
C ARG A 228 13.40 1.55 20.32
N GLU A 229 13.45 0.72 21.35
CA GLU A 229 13.86 -0.68 21.24
C GLU A 229 12.97 -1.49 20.30
N ASN A 230 11.65 -1.36 20.42
CA ASN A 230 10.70 -2.06 19.53
C ASN A 230 10.81 -1.56 18.09
N ILE A 231 11.01 -0.25 17.89
CA ILE A 231 11.27 0.34 16.58
C ILE A 231 12.53 -0.27 15.97
N ASP A 232 13.64 -0.32 16.71
CA ASP A 232 14.90 -0.88 16.22
C ASP A 232 14.80 -2.39 15.95
N LYS A 233 14.01 -3.14 16.73
CA LYS A 233 13.64 -4.53 16.43
C LYS A 233 12.86 -4.67 15.12
N ALA A 234 11.88 -3.81 14.87
CA ALA A 234 11.08 -3.83 13.65
C ALA A 234 11.91 -3.45 12.41
N LYS A 235 12.84 -2.50 12.54
CA LYS A 235 13.80 -2.16 11.47
C LYS A 235 14.62 -3.36 11.02
N ARG A 236 15.12 -4.17 11.96
CA ARG A 236 15.89 -5.38 11.63
C ARG A 236 15.08 -6.35 10.77
N LEU A 237 13.77 -6.46 10.97
CA LEU A 237 12.91 -7.26 10.09
C LEU A 237 12.84 -6.70 8.68
N VAL A 238 12.66 -5.37 8.55
CA VAL A 238 12.61 -4.70 7.24
C VAL A 238 13.94 -4.86 6.49
N ILE A 239 15.08 -4.61 7.14
CA ILE A 239 16.42 -4.77 6.54
C ILE A 239 16.66 -6.23 6.11
N LYS A 240 16.19 -7.22 6.90
CA LYS A 240 16.25 -8.63 6.49
C LYS A 240 15.38 -8.90 5.26
N GLY A 241 14.19 -8.31 5.20
CA GLY A 241 13.31 -8.41 4.03
C GLY A 241 13.92 -7.79 2.78
N GLU A 242 14.57 -6.64 2.90
CA GLU A 242 15.23 -5.93 1.81
C GLU A 242 16.29 -6.79 1.10
N ARG A 243 17.06 -7.58 1.87
CA ARG A 243 18.06 -8.52 1.36
C ARG A 243 17.47 -9.63 0.50
N LEU A 244 16.17 -9.90 0.60
CA LEU A 244 15.47 -10.91 -0.22
C LEU A 244 15.02 -10.36 -1.59
N LEU A 245 15.09 -9.03 -1.79
CA LEU A 245 14.57 -8.31 -2.94
C LEU A 245 15.60 -8.18 -4.05
N THR A 246 16.20 -9.27 -4.49
CA THR A 246 17.23 -9.26 -5.56
C THR A 246 16.61 -9.21 -6.96
N ASP A 247 15.34 -9.56 -7.11
CA ASP A 247 14.57 -9.75 -8.34
C ASP A 247 13.37 -8.80 -8.43
N TYR A 248 13.37 -7.75 -7.62
CA TYR A 248 12.20 -6.89 -7.44
C TYR A 248 11.90 -6.03 -8.68
N LEU A 249 12.90 -5.43 -9.32
CA LEU A 249 12.68 -4.56 -10.47
C LEU A 249 12.08 -5.31 -11.68
N PRO A 250 12.63 -6.48 -12.11
CA PRO A 250 11.98 -7.30 -13.14
C PRO A 250 10.54 -7.69 -12.78
N THR A 251 10.27 -7.93 -11.49
CA THR A 251 8.92 -8.24 -11.01
C THR A 251 7.98 -7.03 -11.17
N LEU A 252 8.42 -5.83 -10.79
CA LEU A 252 7.62 -4.61 -10.97
C LEU A 252 7.39 -4.28 -12.44
N GLU A 253 8.38 -4.50 -13.31
CA GLU A 253 8.22 -4.32 -14.76
C GLU A 253 7.21 -5.28 -15.37
N ASP A 254 7.15 -6.53 -14.90
CA ASP A 254 6.12 -7.51 -15.25
C ASP A 254 4.73 -7.05 -14.77
N TRP A 255 4.63 -6.48 -13.57
CA TRP A 255 3.36 -5.91 -13.07
C TRP A 255 2.84 -4.79 -13.97
N VAL A 256 3.73 -3.86 -14.37
CA VAL A 256 3.36 -2.78 -15.30
C VAL A 256 2.82 -3.37 -16.61
N LYS A 257 3.48 -4.39 -17.19
CA LYS A 257 3.02 -5.06 -18.42
C LYS A 257 1.64 -5.70 -18.26
N LYS A 258 1.41 -6.41 -17.15
CA LYS A 258 0.11 -7.07 -16.88
C LYS A 258 -1.02 -6.06 -16.72
N ILE A 259 -0.78 -4.97 -16.00
CA ILE A 259 -1.78 -3.91 -15.80
C ILE A 259 -2.05 -3.17 -17.11
N GLU A 260 -1.01 -2.90 -17.90
CA GLU A 260 -1.13 -2.27 -19.22
C GLU A 260 -2.04 -3.07 -20.15
N LEU A 261 -1.80 -4.37 -20.30
CA LEU A 261 -2.62 -5.26 -21.12
C LEU A 261 -4.09 -5.30 -20.65
N ALA A 262 -4.32 -5.47 -19.34
CA ALA A 262 -5.67 -5.48 -18.79
C ALA A 262 -6.40 -4.14 -18.96
N SER A 263 -5.66 -3.03 -18.95
CA SER A 263 -6.25 -1.70 -19.18
C SER A 263 -6.68 -1.50 -20.63
N ILE A 264 -5.96 -2.09 -21.60
CA ILE A 264 -6.32 -2.02 -23.02
C ILE A 264 -7.61 -2.81 -23.28
N GLU A 265 -7.70 -4.04 -22.77
CA GLU A 265 -8.90 -4.89 -22.90
C GLU A 265 -10.16 -4.19 -22.33
N GLU A 266 -9.99 -3.46 -21.23
CA GLU A 266 -11.09 -2.68 -20.64
C GLU A 266 -11.47 -1.44 -21.45
N GLU A 267 -10.50 -0.74 -22.04
CA GLU A 267 -10.77 0.41 -22.92
C GLU A 267 -11.51 -0.05 -24.21
N GLU A 268 -11.16 -1.22 -24.75
CA GLU A 268 -11.85 -1.82 -25.90
C GLU A 268 -13.30 -2.21 -25.57
N THR A 269 -13.53 -2.87 -24.43
CA THR A 269 -14.89 -3.23 -23.98
C THR A 269 -15.75 -2.04 -23.56
N LEU A 270 -15.14 -0.91 -23.18
CA LEU A 270 -15.85 0.33 -22.89
C LEU A 270 -16.25 1.10 -24.16
N SER A 271 -15.45 1.01 -25.23
CA SER A 271 -15.73 1.67 -26.52
C SER A 271 -16.70 0.90 -27.41
N SER A 272 -16.84 -0.42 -27.24
CA SER A 272 -17.79 -1.25 -28.01
C SER A 272 -19.25 -1.13 -27.57
N ASP A 273 -19.53 -0.45 -26.46
CA ASP A 273 -20.88 -0.25 -25.90
C ASP A 273 -21.48 1.13 -26.24
N GLU A 274 -20.92 1.86 -27.21
CA GLU A 274 -21.57 3.04 -27.79
C GLU A 274 -22.64 2.61 -28.82
N PRO A 275 -23.93 3.00 -28.63
CA PRO A 275 -25.00 2.70 -29.58
C PRO A 275 -24.92 3.51 -30.88
#